data_AF-A0A1C7H747-F1
#
_entry.id   AF-A0A1C7H747-F1
#
_cell.length_a   1.000
_cell.length_b   1.000
_cell.length_c   1.000
_cell.angle_alpha   90.00
_cell.angle_beta   90.00
_cell.angle_gamma   90.00
#
_symmetry.space_group_name_H-M   'P 1'
#
loop_
_entity.id
_entity.type
_entity.pdbx_description
1 polymer ?
#
loop_
_entity_poly.entity_id
_entity_poly.type
_entity_poly.pdbx_seq_one_letter_code
_entity_poly.pdbx_strand_id
1 'polypeptide(L)'
;MNKIFKLFMLAVVVLGFSSCYNEFEEPAPAKVWTKEDFSNSKLISIKDFKQLFYNKYGNGAASLGKTLEITEDYVISGKVISSDKAGNVYKSVYIYDESSQSAIELKLMVSNYVYFHVGQTLFVKTKGLAIGSYRYMLSVGGMPTAEDISKGYANRNLENTLFVDQHVFKGELGSLPDDDILVINKDNYKTALNDDALGRLVRFEGLTYKEGTYDGDKYPQYLETTYPGGSTTAVYENKDYVKEGLTPTYAYSYDGNRYYGSSLFGFEDATSTSSGNYIVRVSGYSNFALQPLPKAGSEGNITAIYTKYSSKSGGYIKYQLLVNSMDDIDFPEHTKRLH
;
A
#
# COMPACT_ATOMS: atom_id res chain seq x y z
N MET A 1 40.62 -62.65 26.61
CA MET A 1 39.49 -61.70 26.78
C MET A 1 39.75 -60.38 26.02
N ASN A 2 40.10 -60.39 24.71
CA ASN A 2 40.55 -59.16 24.02
C ASN A 2 40.33 -59.10 22.48
N LYS A 3 39.63 -60.06 21.87
CA LYS A 3 39.31 -60.02 20.41
C LYS A 3 37.82 -59.84 20.12
N ILE A 4 36.93 -60.38 20.95
CA ILE A 4 35.47 -60.22 20.83
C ILE A 4 35.01 -58.79 21.20
N PHE A 5 35.66 -58.17 22.19
CA PHE A 5 35.33 -56.79 22.60
C PHE A 5 35.71 -55.75 21.53
N LYS A 6 36.79 -56.00 20.77
CA LYS A 6 37.20 -55.14 19.64
C LYS A 6 36.26 -55.26 18.43
N LEU A 7 35.61 -56.41 18.26
CA LEU A 7 34.65 -56.63 17.16
C LEU A 7 33.31 -55.92 17.44
N PHE A 8 32.88 -55.88 18.72
CA PHE A 8 31.71 -55.11 19.13
C PHE A 8 31.93 -53.60 19.09
N MET A 9 33.13 -53.13 19.42
CA MET A 9 33.45 -51.70 19.38
C MET A 9 33.59 -51.13 17.95
N LEU A 10 33.85 -52.00 16.95
CA LEU A 10 33.89 -51.59 15.54
C LEU A 10 32.49 -51.57 14.89
N ALA A 11 31.56 -52.44 15.33
CA ALA A 11 30.19 -52.49 14.82
C ALA A 11 29.33 -51.29 15.28
N VAL A 12 29.62 -50.71 16.44
CA VAL A 12 28.91 -49.53 16.97
C VAL A 12 29.33 -48.23 16.28
N VAL A 13 30.56 -48.15 15.75
CA VAL A 13 31.05 -46.94 15.04
C VAL A 13 30.52 -46.85 13.60
N VAL A 14 30.16 -47.97 12.97
CA VAL A 14 29.62 -47.98 11.59
C VAL A 14 28.11 -47.72 11.54
N LEU A 15 27.39 -47.95 12.64
CA LEU A 15 25.94 -47.68 12.72
C LEU A 15 25.59 -46.28 13.25
N GLY A 16 26.59 -45.45 13.55
CA GLY A 16 26.42 -44.09 14.10
C GLY A 16 26.31 -42.97 13.07
N PHE A 17 26.44 -43.25 11.76
CA PHE A 17 26.47 -42.20 10.72
C PHE A 17 25.23 -42.16 9.81
N SER A 18 24.15 -42.87 10.15
CA SER A 18 22.91 -42.88 9.35
C SER A 18 21.81 -41.95 9.89
N SER A 19 22.15 -40.96 10.72
CA SER A 19 21.16 -40.02 11.28
C SER A 19 21.61 -38.54 11.18
N CYS A 20 22.28 -38.18 10.08
CA CYS A 20 22.18 -36.82 9.60
C CYS A 20 20.84 -36.70 8.85
N TYR A 21 19.80 -36.32 9.59
CA TYR A 21 18.53 -35.86 9.05
C TYR A 21 18.83 -34.57 8.26
N ASN A 22 19.15 -34.69 6.97
CA ASN A 22 19.48 -33.55 6.10
C ASN A 22 18.28 -32.63 5.83
N GLU A 23 17.05 -33.02 6.19
CA GLU A 23 15.84 -32.23 5.93
C GLU A 23 15.68 -31.00 6.85
N PHE A 24 16.56 -30.80 7.85
CA PHE A 24 16.52 -29.61 8.70
C PHE A 24 17.36 -28.45 8.13
N GLU A 25 18.36 -28.73 7.30
CA GLU A 25 19.29 -27.72 6.78
C GLU A 25 18.79 -27.02 5.50
N GLU A 26 17.91 -27.67 4.74
CA GLU A 26 17.28 -27.09 3.55
C GLU A 26 15.76 -27.19 3.68
N PRO A 27 15.07 -26.13 4.19
CA PRO A 27 13.61 -26.14 4.22
C PRO A 27 13.09 -26.30 2.79
N ALA A 28 12.11 -27.19 2.60
CA ALA A 28 11.50 -27.40 1.31
C ALA A 28 11.07 -26.06 0.68
N PRO A 29 11.28 -25.86 -0.63
CA PRO A 29 10.86 -24.64 -1.30
C PRO A 29 9.41 -24.31 -0.98
N ALA A 30 9.13 -23.04 -0.66
CA ALA A 30 7.77 -22.61 -0.38
C ALA A 30 6.86 -22.95 -1.57
N LYS A 31 5.68 -23.53 -1.29
CA LYS A 31 4.69 -23.83 -2.32
C LYS A 31 4.36 -22.56 -3.11
N VAL A 32 4.47 -22.65 -4.42
CA VAL A 32 3.98 -21.64 -5.37
C VAL A 32 2.54 -21.98 -5.70
N TRP A 33 1.64 -21.08 -5.37
CA TRP A 33 0.20 -21.27 -5.58
C TRP A 33 -0.23 -20.84 -6.98
N THR A 34 -1.20 -21.55 -7.53
CA THR A 34 -1.75 -21.36 -8.87
C THR A 34 -3.28 -21.25 -8.80
N LYS A 35 -3.95 -20.89 -9.90
CA LYS A 35 -5.42 -20.82 -9.94
C LYS A 35 -6.04 -22.20 -9.70
N GLU A 36 -5.38 -23.25 -10.16
CA GLU A 36 -5.78 -24.65 -10.06
C GLU A 36 -5.88 -25.11 -8.61
N ASP A 37 -5.03 -24.59 -7.71
CA ASP A 37 -5.09 -24.87 -6.28
C ASP A 37 -6.39 -24.40 -5.61
N PHE A 38 -7.14 -23.50 -6.28
CA PHE A 38 -8.40 -22.94 -5.81
C PHE A 38 -9.60 -23.40 -6.64
N SER A 39 -9.49 -24.51 -7.39
CA SER A 39 -10.56 -25.02 -8.26
C SER A 39 -11.88 -25.33 -7.53
N ASN A 40 -11.82 -25.58 -6.22
CA ASN A 40 -12.99 -25.83 -5.37
C ASN A 40 -13.57 -24.56 -4.73
N SER A 41 -12.92 -23.40 -4.94
CA SER A 41 -13.35 -22.09 -4.47
C SER A 41 -13.91 -21.25 -5.63
N LYS A 42 -14.57 -20.14 -5.31
CA LYS A 42 -15.14 -19.23 -6.32
C LYS A 42 -14.12 -18.14 -6.66
N LEU A 43 -13.34 -18.32 -7.74
CA LEU A 43 -12.47 -17.26 -8.24
C LEU A 43 -13.31 -16.14 -8.86
N ILE A 44 -13.11 -14.90 -8.42
CA ILE A 44 -13.77 -13.71 -8.97
C ILE A 44 -12.75 -12.59 -9.17
N SER A 45 -13.04 -11.68 -10.11
CA SER A 45 -12.18 -10.53 -10.36
C SER A 45 -12.20 -9.55 -9.19
N ILE A 46 -11.16 -8.72 -9.03
CA ILE A 46 -11.15 -7.66 -8.02
C ILE A 46 -12.31 -6.67 -8.25
N LYS A 47 -12.64 -6.39 -9.51
CA LYS A 47 -13.78 -5.53 -9.87
C LYS A 47 -15.10 -6.10 -9.37
N ASP A 48 -15.38 -7.38 -9.64
CA ASP A 48 -16.62 -8.04 -9.18
C ASP A 48 -16.66 -8.13 -7.65
N PHE A 49 -15.51 -8.37 -7.02
CA PHE A 49 -15.41 -8.38 -5.57
C PHE A 49 -15.74 -7.02 -4.95
N LYS A 50 -15.24 -5.91 -5.52
CA LYS A 50 -15.64 -4.55 -5.12
C LYS A 50 -17.14 -4.31 -5.35
N GLN A 51 -17.72 -4.87 -6.41
CA GLN A 51 -19.14 -4.74 -6.70
C GLN A 51 -20.04 -5.38 -5.64
N LEU A 52 -19.59 -6.43 -4.95
CA LEU A 52 -20.32 -7.01 -3.80
C LEU A 52 -20.61 -5.93 -2.74
N PHE A 53 -19.62 -5.07 -2.45
CA PHE A 53 -19.77 -3.98 -1.51
C PHE A 53 -20.66 -2.86 -2.06
N TYR A 54 -20.41 -2.42 -3.29
CA TYR A 54 -21.18 -1.34 -3.91
C TYR A 54 -22.66 -1.69 -4.11
N ASN A 55 -22.99 -2.94 -4.41
CA ASN A 55 -24.38 -3.40 -4.50
C ASN A 55 -25.13 -3.24 -3.17
N LYS A 56 -24.43 -3.35 -2.03
CA LYS A 56 -25.02 -3.26 -0.70
C LYS A 56 -25.07 -1.84 -0.15
N TYR A 57 -24.01 -1.05 -0.37
CA TYR A 57 -23.83 0.25 0.29
C TYR A 57 -23.70 1.44 -0.68
N GLY A 58 -23.67 1.18 -1.98
CA GLY A 58 -23.35 2.18 -3.00
C GLY A 58 -21.88 2.60 -2.97
N ASN A 59 -21.52 3.56 -3.83
CA ASN A 59 -20.18 4.15 -3.93
C ASN A 59 -20.13 5.63 -3.46
N GLY A 60 -21.26 6.18 -3.01
CA GLY A 60 -21.36 7.54 -2.48
C GLY A 60 -21.04 7.66 -0.98
N ALA A 61 -21.34 8.81 -0.39
CA ALA A 61 -21.06 9.10 1.02
C ALA A 61 -21.70 8.10 2.02
N ALA A 62 -22.82 7.47 1.64
CA ALA A 62 -23.49 6.44 2.46
C ALA A 62 -22.63 5.18 2.69
N SER A 63 -21.64 4.96 1.82
CA SER A 63 -20.71 3.83 1.88
C SER A 63 -19.60 4.01 2.92
N LEU A 64 -19.36 5.24 3.38
CA LEU A 64 -18.21 5.57 4.23
C LEU A 64 -18.32 4.92 5.61
N GLY A 65 -17.22 4.31 6.05
CA GLY A 65 -17.14 3.60 7.32
C GLY A 65 -17.96 2.31 7.35
N LYS A 66 -18.53 1.88 6.22
CA LYS A 66 -19.26 0.60 6.15
C LYS A 66 -18.32 -0.57 5.95
N THR A 67 -18.79 -1.71 6.44
CA THR A 67 -18.09 -2.99 6.43
C THR A 67 -19.01 -4.03 5.82
N LEU A 68 -18.50 -4.79 4.87
CA LEU A 68 -19.14 -5.99 4.34
C LEU A 68 -18.30 -7.20 4.73
N GLU A 69 -18.84 -8.06 5.61
CA GLU A 69 -18.28 -9.39 5.84
C GLU A 69 -18.49 -10.27 4.61
N ILE A 70 -17.47 -11.06 4.27
CA ILE A 70 -17.52 -12.03 3.18
C ILE A 70 -17.71 -13.42 3.76
N THR A 71 -18.90 -14.01 3.52
CA THR A 71 -19.24 -15.35 4.03
C THR A 71 -19.02 -16.46 3.00
N GLU A 72 -18.98 -16.08 1.72
CA GLU A 72 -18.77 -16.98 0.59
C GLU A 72 -17.28 -17.32 0.41
N ASP A 73 -16.98 -18.47 -0.16
CA ASP A 73 -15.61 -18.94 -0.44
C ASP A 73 -15.03 -18.30 -1.71
N TYR A 74 -14.98 -16.96 -1.73
CA TYR A 74 -14.39 -16.21 -2.82
C TYR A 74 -12.87 -16.13 -2.71
N VAL A 75 -12.20 -16.26 -3.85
CA VAL A 75 -10.77 -16.01 -4.02
C VAL A 75 -10.59 -14.90 -5.04
N ILE A 76 -9.82 -13.87 -4.68
CA ILE A 76 -9.33 -12.84 -5.61
C ILE A 76 -7.84 -13.05 -5.86
N SER A 77 -7.35 -12.60 -7.02
CA SER A 77 -5.93 -12.67 -7.34
C SER A 77 -5.43 -11.39 -8.00
N GLY A 78 -4.17 -11.03 -7.77
CA GLY A 78 -3.54 -9.91 -8.45
C GLY A 78 -2.04 -9.83 -8.20
N LYS A 79 -1.34 -9.06 -9.03
CA LYS A 79 0.09 -8.77 -8.91
C LYS A 79 0.32 -7.68 -7.86
N VAL A 80 1.32 -7.83 -7.01
CA VAL A 80 1.69 -6.80 -6.02
C VAL A 80 2.19 -5.54 -6.73
N ILE A 81 1.61 -4.38 -6.42
CA ILE A 81 1.97 -3.07 -6.98
C ILE A 81 2.50 -2.07 -5.95
N SER A 82 2.67 -2.50 -4.71
CA SER A 82 3.15 -1.65 -3.62
C SER A 82 4.35 -2.25 -2.89
N SER A 83 5.15 -1.40 -2.25
CA SER A 83 6.20 -1.80 -1.31
C SER A 83 6.27 -0.84 -0.14
N ASP A 84 6.33 -1.37 1.09
CA ASP A 84 6.58 -0.61 2.32
C ASP A 84 8.08 -0.48 2.64
N LYS A 85 8.97 -0.94 1.75
CA LYS A 85 10.43 -0.90 1.94
C LYS A 85 10.98 0.50 2.21
N ALA A 86 10.46 1.51 1.53
CA ALA A 86 10.90 2.90 1.71
C ALA A 86 10.18 3.61 2.86
N GLY A 87 9.20 2.96 3.52
CA GLY A 87 8.50 3.48 4.70
C GLY A 87 7.34 4.45 4.43
N ASN A 88 6.91 4.62 3.18
CA ASN A 88 5.74 5.45 2.85
C ASN A 88 4.42 4.66 2.89
N VAL A 89 4.39 3.49 2.24
CA VAL A 89 3.31 2.52 2.41
C VAL A 89 3.44 1.89 3.80
N TYR A 90 2.34 1.69 4.52
CA TYR A 90 2.38 1.18 5.89
C TYR A 90 1.23 0.21 6.14
N LYS A 91 1.56 -0.99 6.64
CA LYS A 91 0.61 -2.07 6.95
C LYS A 91 -0.36 -2.43 5.82
N SER A 92 0.10 -2.24 4.58
CA SER A 92 -0.72 -2.45 3.40
C SER A 92 0.07 -3.09 2.27
N VAL A 93 -0.62 -3.90 1.48
CA VAL A 93 -0.17 -4.39 0.17
C VAL A 93 -1.28 -4.14 -0.83
N TYR A 94 -0.99 -3.48 -1.94
CA TYR A 94 -1.91 -3.30 -3.04
C TYR A 94 -1.67 -4.38 -4.09
N ILE A 95 -2.74 -5.01 -4.56
CA ILE A 95 -2.70 -5.97 -5.65
C ILE A 95 -3.53 -5.48 -6.83
N TYR A 96 -3.03 -5.73 -8.04
CA TYR A 96 -3.64 -5.37 -9.31
C TYR A 96 -4.10 -6.62 -10.07
N ASP A 97 -5.37 -6.66 -10.42
CA ASP A 97 -5.96 -7.69 -11.27
C ASP A 97 -6.02 -7.18 -12.71
N GLU A 98 -5.09 -7.69 -13.51
CA GLU A 98 -4.94 -7.39 -14.94
C GLU A 98 -6.23 -7.67 -15.72
N SER A 99 -6.97 -8.75 -15.36
CA SER A 99 -8.16 -9.19 -16.10
C SER A 99 -9.33 -8.22 -16.00
N SER A 100 -9.41 -7.45 -14.92
CA SER A 100 -10.46 -6.47 -14.68
C SER A 100 -9.95 -5.02 -14.62
N GLN A 101 -8.64 -4.83 -14.80
CA GLN A 101 -7.93 -3.56 -14.67
C GLN A 101 -8.29 -2.84 -13.35
N SER A 102 -8.46 -3.60 -12.27
CA SER A 102 -8.85 -3.08 -10.96
C SER A 102 -7.84 -3.49 -9.90
N ALA A 103 -7.74 -2.71 -8.84
CA ALA A 103 -6.84 -2.97 -7.74
C ALA A 103 -7.56 -2.82 -6.40
N ILE A 104 -6.98 -3.44 -5.37
CA ILE A 104 -7.49 -3.36 -4.01
C ILE A 104 -6.34 -3.37 -3.00
N GLU A 105 -6.54 -2.65 -1.90
CA GLU A 105 -5.65 -2.66 -0.76
C GLU A 105 -5.95 -3.88 0.13
N LEU A 106 -4.89 -4.59 0.53
CA LEU A 106 -4.91 -5.59 1.59
C LEU A 106 -4.32 -4.98 2.86
N LYS A 107 -5.09 -4.98 3.95
CA LYS A 107 -4.66 -4.52 5.29
C LYS A 107 -3.90 -5.64 5.98
N LEU A 108 -2.57 -5.61 5.91
CA LEU A 108 -1.68 -6.65 6.41
C LEU A 108 -0.82 -6.13 7.58
N MET A 109 0.32 -6.77 7.81
CA MET A 109 1.27 -6.47 8.88
C MET A 109 2.35 -5.48 8.42
N VAL A 110 3.38 -5.22 9.24
CA VAL A 110 4.53 -4.38 8.84
C VAL A 110 5.57 -5.20 8.09
N SER A 111 6.48 -4.52 7.37
CA SER A 111 7.59 -5.15 6.64
C SER A 111 7.12 -6.14 5.58
N ASN A 112 5.99 -5.83 4.93
CA ASN A 112 5.39 -6.68 3.90
C ASN A 112 6.33 -6.93 2.72
N TYR A 113 7.20 -5.97 2.38
CA TYR A 113 8.19 -6.09 1.30
C TYR A 113 9.14 -7.29 1.43
N VAL A 114 9.31 -7.82 2.65
CA VAL A 114 10.12 -9.01 2.92
C VAL A 114 9.40 -10.28 2.44
N TYR A 115 8.07 -10.27 2.43
CA TYR A 115 7.24 -11.45 2.16
C TYR A 115 6.55 -11.39 0.79
N PHE A 116 6.30 -10.18 0.28
CA PHE A 116 5.55 -9.91 -0.93
C PHE A 116 6.35 -8.98 -1.83
N HIS A 117 6.76 -9.49 -2.98
CA HIS A 117 7.58 -8.73 -3.92
C HIS A 117 6.71 -8.07 -4.98
N VAL A 118 7.06 -6.85 -5.38
CA VAL A 118 6.44 -6.16 -6.50
C VAL A 118 6.46 -7.07 -7.74
N GLY A 119 5.32 -7.20 -8.43
CA GLY A 119 5.11 -8.11 -9.57
C GLY A 119 4.74 -9.54 -9.19
N GLN A 120 4.90 -9.97 -7.94
CA GLN A 120 4.48 -11.29 -7.48
C GLN A 120 2.96 -11.43 -7.51
N THR A 121 2.45 -12.57 -7.98
CA THR A 121 1.02 -12.88 -7.90
C THR A 121 0.66 -13.34 -6.49
N LEU A 122 -0.42 -12.77 -5.93
CA LEU A 122 -1.04 -13.24 -4.69
C LEU A 122 -2.45 -13.75 -4.95
N PHE A 123 -2.83 -14.80 -4.24
CA PHE A 123 -4.21 -15.29 -4.14
C PHE A 123 -4.73 -15.01 -2.74
N VAL A 124 -5.92 -14.44 -2.62
CA VAL A 124 -6.50 -14.06 -1.32
C VAL A 124 -7.83 -14.77 -1.12
N LYS A 125 -7.89 -15.69 -0.17
CA LYS A 125 -9.14 -16.27 0.34
C LYS A 125 -9.83 -15.25 1.22
N THR A 126 -11.03 -14.83 0.80
CA THR A 126 -11.71 -13.68 1.42
C THR A 126 -12.77 -14.07 2.44
N LYS A 127 -13.15 -15.35 2.54
CA LYS A 127 -14.13 -15.82 3.53
C LYS A 127 -13.70 -15.50 4.96
N GLY A 128 -14.57 -14.85 5.73
CA GLY A 128 -14.30 -14.39 7.10
C GLY A 128 -13.56 -13.05 7.18
N LEU A 129 -13.16 -12.47 6.05
CA LEU A 129 -12.61 -11.11 5.96
C LEU A 129 -13.71 -10.08 5.68
N ALA A 130 -13.35 -8.81 5.81
CA ALA A 130 -14.18 -7.67 5.52
C ALA A 130 -13.69 -6.89 4.31
N ILE A 131 -14.62 -6.50 3.42
CA ILE A 131 -14.45 -5.32 2.58
C ILE A 131 -14.85 -4.09 3.39
N GLY A 132 -13.90 -3.21 3.66
CA GLY A 132 -14.11 -1.96 4.39
C GLY A 132 -13.98 -0.74 3.49
N SER A 133 -14.89 0.24 3.61
CA SER A 133 -14.78 1.54 2.95
C SER A 133 -14.24 2.60 3.92
N TYR A 134 -12.97 2.95 3.75
CA TYR A 134 -12.35 4.06 4.45
C TYR A 134 -12.18 5.23 3.48
N ARG A 135 -13.01 6.27 3.63
CA ARG A 135 -12.88 7.52 2.85
C ARG A 135 -12.94 7.33 1.33
N TYR A 136 -13.86 6.47 0.87
CA TYR A 136 -14.02 6.00 -0.51
C TYR A 136 -13.00 4.97 -0.99
N MET A 137 -11.97 4.65 -0.20
CA MET A 137 -11.05 3.56 -0.52
C MET A 137 -11.59 2.24 0.04
N LEU A 138 -11.83 1.27 -0.86
CA LEU A 138 -12.12 -0.11 -0.46
C LEU A 138 -10.83 -0.85 -0.15
N SER A 139 -10.85 -1.63 0.91
CA SER A 139 -9.74 -2.50 1.33
C SER A 139 -10.26 -3.81 1.91
N VAL A 140 -9.40 -4.82 1.91
CA VAL A 140 -9.68 -6.15 2.50
C VAL A 140 -8.87 -6.31 3.76
N GLY A 141 -9.52 -6.73 4.85
CA GLY A 141 -8.85 -6.93 6.14
C GLY A 141 -9.68 -7.76 7.10
N GLY A 142 -9.22 -7.90 8.33
CA GLY A 142 -9.98 -8.53 9.40
C GLY A 142 -11.25 -7.75 9.76
N MET A 143 -12.21 -8.42 10.38
CA MET A 143 -13.44 -7.78 10.86
C MET A 143 -13.13 -6.70 11.91
N PRO A 144 -13.77 -5.51 11.83
CA PRO A 144 -13.64 -4.49 12.85
C PRO A 144 -14.34 -4.88 14.14
N THR A 145 -13.80 -4.43 15.28
CA THR A 145 -14.49 -4.48 16.57
C THR A 145 -15.47 -3.32 16.70
N ALA A 146 -16.33 -3.35 17.72
CA ALA A 146 -17.20 -2.21 18.04
C ALA A 146 -16.41 -0.91 18.31
N GLU A 147 -15.23 -1.03 18.92
CA GLU A 147 -14.34 0.11 19.18
C GLU A 147 -13.78 0.69 17.87
N ASP A 148 -13.34 -0.16 16.93
CA ASP A 148 -12.85 0.26 15.61
C ASP A 148 -13.91 1.05 14.85
N ILE A 149 -15.15 0.53 14.85
CA ILE A 149 -16.30 1.20 14.24
C ILE A 149 -16.55 2.56 14.89
N SER A 150 -16.47 2.67 16.22
CA SER A 150 -16.66 3.95 16.93
C SER A 150 -15.62 5.01 16.52
N LYS A 151 -14.40 4.58 16.18
CA LYS A 151 -13.31 5.44 15.69
C LYS A 151 -13.44 5.76 14.20
N GLY A 152 -14.27 5.01 13.48
CA GLY A 152 -14.55 5.16 12.04
C GLY A 152 -13.67 4.30 11.15
N TYR A 153 -13.09 3.22 11.69
CA TYR A 153 -12.39 2.21 10.91
C TYR A 153 -13.36 1.17 10.36
N ALA A 154 -13.16 0.76 9.12
CA ALA A 154 -14.07 -0.12 8.39
C ALA A 154 -13.60 -1.59 8.35
N ASN A 155 -12.35 -1.86 8.72
CA ASN A 155 -11.73 -3.18 8.84
C ASN A 155 -10.44 -3.06 9.69
N ARG A 156 -9.81 -4.20 9.97
CA ARG A 156 -8.54 -4.30 10.71
C ARG A 156 -7.44 -4.90 9.84
N ASN A 157 -6.20 -4.67 10.25
CA ASN A 157 -5.04 -5.36 9.72
C ASN A 157 -5.02 -6.84 10.13
N LEU A 158 -4.52 -7.69 9.23
CA LEU A 158 -4.04 -9.03 9.58
C LEU A 158 -2.63 -8.88 10.17
N GLU A 159 -2.55 -8.77 11.49
CA GLU A 159 -1.39 -8.20 12.21
C GLU A 159 -0.15 -9.11 12.28
N ASN A 160 -0.23 -10.37 11.84
CA ASN A 160 0.90 -11.29 11.87
C ASN A 160 0.81 -12.37 10.79
N THR A 161 1.91 -13.09 10.59
CA THR A 161 2.02 -14.16 9.58
C THR A 161 0.98 -15.26 9.78
N LEU A 162 0.62 -15.62 11.02
CA LEU A 162 -0.39 -16.65 11.27
C LEU A 162 -1.75 -16.29 10.64
N PHE A 163 -2.21 -15.04 10.80
CA PHE A 163 -3.46 -14.59 10.17
C PHE A 163 -3.29 -14.35 8.67
N VAL A 164 -2.12 -13.86 8.24
CA VAL A 164 -1.86 -13.62 6.82
C VAL A 164 -1.82 -14.94 6.05
N ASP A 165 -1.11 -15.96 6.53
CA ASP A 165 -0.93 -17.26 5.88
C ASP A 165 -2.22 -18.09 5.80
N GLN A 166 -3.25 -17.75 6.58
CA GLN A 166 -4.59 -18.34 6.46
C GLN A 166 -5.35 -17.82 5.23
N HIS A 167 -5.00 -16.63 4.74
CA HIS A 167 -5.78 -15.93 3.73
C HIS A 167 -4.98 -15.60 2.47
N VAL A 168 -3.68 -15.34 2.57
CA VAL A 168 -2.83 -14.84 1.48
C VAL A 168 -1.83 -15.91 1.07
N PHE A 169 -1.96 -16.35 -0.17
CA PHE A 169 -1.16 -17.43 -0.75
C PHE A 169 -0.27 -16.88 -1.86
N LYS A 170 1.03 -17.14 -1.75
CA LYS A 170 2.06 -16.61 -2.65
C LYS A 170 2.12 -17.43 -3.93
N GLY A 171 1.74 -16.82 -5.04
CA GLY A 171 1.93 -17.38 -6.38
C GLY A 171 3.32 -17.07 -6.93
N GLU A 172 3.45 -17.22 -8.24
CA GLU A 172 4.69 -17.01 -8.97
C GLU A 172 5.26 -15.59 -8.74
N LEU A 173 6.58 -15.52 -8.60
CA LEU A 173 7.31 -14.27 -8.72
C LEU A 173 7.14 -13.75 -10.15
N GLY A 174 6.94 -12.45 -10.28
CA GLY A 174 6.72 -11.82 -11.57
C GLY A 174 7.35 -10.43 -11.63
N SER A 175 7.01 -9.71 -12.70
CA SER A 175 7.36 -8.31 -12.88
C SER A 175 6.09 -7.48 -13.07
N LEU A 176 6.23 -6.16 -13.00
CA LEU A 176 5.20 -5.24 -13.41
C LEU A 176 5.58 -4.66 -14.78
N PRO A 177 5.03 -5.18 -15.90
CA PRO A 177 5.21 -4.57 -17.21
C PRO A 177 4.53 -3.20 -17.27
N ASP A 178 5.01 -2.34 -18.18
CA ASP A 178 4.46 -0.98 -18.37
C ASP A 178 2.96 -0.99 -18.71
N ASP A 179 2.47 -2.02 -19.40
CA ASP A 179 1.05 -2.18 -19.73
C ASP A 179 0.14 -2.34 -18.49
N ASP A 180 0.68 -2.75 -17.34
CA ASP A 180 -0.05 -2.82 -16.08
C ASP A 180 -0.22 -1.44 -15.43
N ILE A 181 0.55 -0.44 -15.88
CA ILE A 181 0.58 0.91 -15.34
C ILE A 181 -0.27 1.85 -16.20
N LEU A 182 -1.31 2.43 -15.60
CA LEU A 182 -2.13 3.42 -16.31
C LEU A 182 -1.33 4.71 -16.52
N VAL A 183 -1.18 5.17 -17.75
CA VAL A 183 -0.48 6.43 -18.07
C VAL A 183 -1.48 7.59 -18.20
N ILE A 184 -1.26 8.63 -17.40
CA ILE A 184 -2.10 9.85 -17.36
C ILE A 184 -1.24 11.08 -17.63
N ASN A 185 -1.72 11.96 -18.51
CA ASN A 185 -1.06 13.20 -18.88
C ASN A 185 -2.08 14.33 -19.09
N LYS A 186 -1.59 15.52 -19.45
CA LYS A 186 -2.43 16.72 -19.68
C LYS A 186 -3.55 16.50 -20.71
N ASP A 187 -3.37 15.59 -21.67
CA ASP A 187 -4.31 15.39 -22.76
C ASP A 187 -5.46 14.42 -22.38
N ASN A 188 -5.24 13.54 -21.39
CA ASN A 188 -6.19 12.47 -21.07
C ASN A 188 -6.71 12.48 -19.62
N TYR A 189 -6.16 13.28 -18.70
CA TYR A 189 -6.52 13.16 -17.27
C TYR A 189 -8.00 13.41 -16.95
N LYS A 190 -8.71 14.13 -17.82
CA LYS A 190 -10.16 14.39 -17.68
C LYS A 190 -11.04 13.23 -18.12
N THR A 191 -10.52 12.33 -18.96
CA THR A 191 -11.31 11.27 -19.64
C THR A 191 -10.86 9.88 -19.25
N ALA A 192 -9.57 9.67 -19.01
CA ALA A 192 -8.97 8.36 -18.72
C ALA A 192 -8.86 8.04 -17.22
N LEU A 193 -8.88 9.05 -16.34
CA LEU A 193 -8.75 8.87 -14.89
C LEU A 193 -10.06 9.15 -14.15
N ASN A 194 -10.57 8.13 -13.46
CA ASN A 194 -11.77 8.22 -12.64
C ASN A 194 -11.67 7.25 -11.44
N ASP A 195 -12.75 7.13 -10.66
CA ASP A 195 -12.77 6.33 -9.43
C ASP A 195 -12.55 4.82 -9.66
N ASP A 196 -12.72 4.29 -10.87
CA ASP A 196 -12.41 2.89 -11.20
C ASP A 196 -10.91 2.59 -11.07
N ALA A 197 -10.06 3.62 -11.21
CA ALA A 197 -8.62 3.52 -11.05
C ALA A 197 -8.14 3.58 -9.59
N LEU A 198 -9.04 3.79 -8.61
CA LEU A 198 -8.64 3.85 -7.20
C LEU A 198 -7.98 2.55 -6.74
N GLY A 199 -6.78 2.69 -6.18
CA GLY A 199 -5.91 1.62 -5.72
C GLY A 199 -4.93 1.13 -6.78
N ARG A 200 -5.03 1.57 -8.05
CA ARG A 200 -4.11 1.18 -9.12
C ARG A 200 -2.82 1.98 -9.10
N LEU A 201 -1.75 1.40 -9.63
CA LEU A 201 -0.54 2.12 -9.97
C LEU A 201 -0.78 2.93 -11.25
N VAL A 202 -0.44 4.22 -11.20
CA VAL A 202 -0.65 5.18 -12.29
C VAL A 202 0.63 5.98 -12.48
N ARG A 203 1.08 6.10 -13.72
CA ARG A 203 2.17 6.97 -14.15
C ARG A 203 1.57 8.30 -14.59
N PHE A 204 1.81 9.35 -13.83
CA PHE A 204 1.45 10.71 -14.21
C PHE A 204 2.63 11.37 -14.91
N GLU A 205 2.43 11.79 -16.16
CA GLU A 205 3.45 12.42 -16.98
C GLU A 205 3.18 13.93 -17.13
N GLY A 206 4.15 14.76 -16.77
CA GLY A 206 4.03 16.22 -16.90
C GLY A 206 3.24 16.89 -15.77
N LEU A 207 3.41 16.44 -14.54
CA LEU A 207 2.88 17.13 -13.36
C LEU A 207 3.77 18.31 -12.96
N THR A 208 3.17 19.48 -12.78
CA THR A 208 3.84 20.66 -12.25
C THR A 208 3.77 20.66 -10.71
N TYR A 209 4.89 20.89 -10.04
CA TYR A 209 4.89 21.16 -8.59
C TYR A 209 4.37 22.57 -8.29
N LYS A 210 3.37 22.68 -7.40
CA LYS A 210 2.67 23.93 -7.09
C LYS A 210 2.79 24.26 -5.59
N GLU A 211 3.14 25.51 -5.30
CA GLU A 211 3.08 26.10 -3.95
C GLU A 211 1.90 27.06 -3.83
N GLY A 212 1.45 27.31 -2.60
CA GLY A 212 0.39 28.27 -2.31
C GLY A 212 -0.88 27.62 -1.77
N THR A 213 -2.02 28.30 -1.96
CA THR A 213 -3.31 27.84 -1.42
C THR A 213 -4.11 27.10 -2.47
N TYR A 214 -4.62 25.93 -2.10
CA TYR A 214 -5.50 25.12 -2.95
C TYR A 214 -6.55 24.43 -2.07
N ASP A 215 -7.82 24.57 -2.48
CA ASP A 215 -8.98 23.98 -1.79
C ASP A 215 -9.00 24.30 -0.28
N GLY A 216 -8.66 25.54 0.07
CA GLY A 216 -8.62 26.04 1.45
C GLY A 216 -7.38 25.67 2.27
N ASP A 217 -6.50 24.80 1.75
CA ASP A 217 -5.25 24.40 2.42
C ASP A 217 -4.02 25.02 1.77
N LYS A 218 -2.94 25.18 2.56
CA LYS A 218 -1.67 25.69 2.08
C LYS A 218 -0.69 24.55 1.80
N TYR A 219 0.05 24.65 0.70
CA TYR A 219 1.07 23.69 0.30
C TYR A 219 2.40 24.39 -0.01
N PRO A 220 3.53 23.73 0.25
CA PRO A 220 3.66 22.44 0.94
C PRO A 220 3.42 22.59 2.45
N GLN A 221 2.90 21.53 3.08
CA GLN A 221 2.64 21.49 4.52
C GLN A 221 3.02 20.14 5.13
N TYR A 222 3.19 20.09 6.44
CA TYR A 222 3.29 18.85 7.20
C TYR A 222 2.31 18.83 8.37
N LEU A 223 1.80 17.64 8.70
CA LEU A 223 0.85 17.43 9.79
C LEU A 223 1.62 17.12 11.07
N GLU A 224 1.82 18.13 11.91
CA GLU A 224 2.41 17.97 13.21
C GLU A 224 1.43 17.29 14.16
N THR A 225 1.93 16.29 14.88
CA THR A 225 1.20 15.63 15.96
C THR A 225 1.89 15.89 17.28
N THR A 226 1.17 16.45 18.25
CA THR A 226 1.70 16.75 19.58
C THR A 226 0.85 16.10 20.67
N TYR A 227 1.45 15.91 21.84
CA TYR A 227 0.78 15.40 23.04
C TYR A 227 0.95 16.39 24.20
N PRO A 228 0.17 17.49 24.20
CA PRO A 228 0.34 18.55 25.20
C PRO A 228 0.22 18.01 26.63
N GLY A 229 1.18 18.37 27.49
CA GLY A 229 1.17 18.00 28.90
C GLY A 229 1.25 16.49 29.18
N GLY A 230 1.72 15.67 28.23
CA GLY A 230 1.76 14.21 28.38
C GLY A 230 0.41 13.52 28.18
N SER A 231 -0.55 14.21 27.55
CA SER A 231 -1.85 13.65 27.15
C SER A 231 -1.68 12.37 26.33
N THR A 232 -2.62 11.42 26.44
CA THR A 232 -2.73 10.26 25.53
C THR A 232 -3.53 10.59 24.26
N THR A 233 -4.17 11.75 24.23
CA THR A 233 -4.86 12.29 23.05
C THR A 233 -3.91 13.19 22.27
N ALA A 234 -3.73 12.84 20.99
CA ALA A 234 -2.96 13.62 20.05
C ALA A 234 -3.71 14.88 19.59
N VAL A 235 -2.98 15.99 19.45
CA VAL A 235 -3.42 17.19 18.74
C VAL A 235 -2.73 17.22 17.38
N TYR A 236 -3.48 17.52 16.33
CA TYR A 236 -3.00 17.55 14.96
C TYR A 236 -3.07 18.98 14.42
N GLU A 237 -1.95 19.49 13.91
CA GLU A 237 -1.84 20.82 13.34
C GLU A 237 -1.13 20.77 11.98
N ASN A 238 -1.72 21.42 10.99
CA ASN A 238 -1.09 21.58 9.68
C ASN A 238 -0.12 22.77 9.75
N LYS A 239 1.17 22.51 9.55
CA LYS A 239 2.23 23.51 9.51
C LYS A 239 2.72 23.73 8.08
N ASP A 240 2.86 25.00 7.71
CA ASP A 240 3.32 25.44 6.40
C ASP A 240 4.83 25.68 6.42
N TYR A 241 5.59 25.03 5.54
CA TYR A 241 7.05 25.11 5.54
C TYR A 241 7.57 26.56 5.44
N VAL A 242 6.94 27.37 4.58
CA VAL A 242 7.35 28.76 4.35
C VAL A 242 7.18 29.62 5.60
N LYS A 243 6.04 29.50 6.30
CA LYS A 243 5.80 30.21 7.57
C LYS A 243 6.75 29.78 8.68
N GLU A 244 7.14 28.50 8.70
CA GLU A 244 8.10 27.96 9.67
C GLU A 244 9.56 28.30 9.31
N GLY A 245 9.82 28.93 8.15
CA GLY A 245 11.19 29.23 7.69
C GLY A 245 11.98 27.98 7.30
N LEU A 246 11.30 26.89 6.94
CA LEU A 246 11.89 25.60 6.61
C LEU A 246 12.01 25.41 5.08
N THR A 247 13.06 24.71 4.65
CA THR A 247 13.14 24.23 3.27
C THR A 247 12.09 23.14 3.05
N PRO A 248 11.23 23.25 2.02
CA PRO A 248 10.24 22.23 1.74
C PRO A 248 10.83 20.87 1.38
N THR A 249 10.34 19.83 2.06
CA THR A 249 10.67 18.42 1.81
C THR A 249 9.39 17.60 1.64
N TYR A 250 9.51 16.38 1.11
CA TYR A 250 8.34 15.50 0.88
C TYR A 250 7.57 15.20 2.16
N ALA A 251 8.25 15.07 3.29
CA ALA A 251 7.72 14.98 4.63
C ALA A 251 8.67 15.62 5.63
N TYR A 252 8.24 15.78 6.88
CA TYR A 252 9.08 16.42 7.89
C TYR A 252 9.36 15.48 9.05
N SER A 253 10.56 15.57 9.60
CA SER A 253 10.95 14.84 10.80
C SER A 253 12.05 15.59 11.53
N TYR A 254 11.86 15.82 12.83
CA TYR A 254 12.82 16.47 13.70
C TYR A 254 12.67 15.93 15.14
N ASP A 255 13.74 15.96 15.92
CA ASP A 255 13.77 15.49 17.32
C ASP A 255 13.17 14.09 17.53
N GLY A 256 13.40 13.19 16.56
CA GLY A 256 12.86 11.83 16.56
C GLY A 256 11.38 11.71 16.16
N ASN A 257 10.65 12.82 16.07
CA ASN A 257 9.26 12.84 15.60
C ASN A 257 9.16 12.77 14.08
N ARG A 258 8.11 12.12 13.59
CA ARG A 258 7.86 11.89 12.16
C ARG A 258 6.48 12.42 11.79
N TYR A 259 6.42 13.30 10.79
CA TYR A 259 5.20 14.00 10.39
C TYR A 259 4.89 13.76 8.93
N TYR A 260 3.61 13.58 8.61
CA TYR A 260 3.18 13.40 7.22
C TYR A 260 3.29 14.72 6.46
N GLY A 261 3.99 14.69 5.32
CA GLY A 261 4.03 15.81 4.39
C GLY A 261 2.92 15.74 3.35
N SER A 262 2.59 16.92 2.84
CA SER A 262 1.61 17.16 1.81
C SER A 262 2.14 18.18 0.82
N SER A 263 2.26 17.77 -0.43
CA SER A 263 2.68 18.62 -1.55
C SER A 263 1.68 18.52 -2.69
N LEU A 264 1.46 19.65 -3.36
CA LEU A 264 0.49 19.77 -4.45
C LEU A 264 1.21 19.64 -5.79
N PHE A 265 0.70 18.73 -6.62
CA PHE A 265 1.13 18.54 -7.99
C PHE A 265 -0.08 18.57 -8.91
N GLY A 266 0.05 19.14 -10.10
CA GLY A 266 -1.05 19.11 -11.04
C GLY A 266 -0.66 19.53 -12.44
N PHE A 267 -1.50 19.20 -13.41
CA PHE A 267 -1.36 19.69 -14.78
C PHE A 267 -1.55 21.21 -14.81
N GLU A 268 -0.90 21.88 -15.76
CA GLU A 268 -0.91 23.34 -15.88
C GLU A 268 -2.34 23.88 -16.06
N ASP A 269 -3.17 23.19 -16.84
CA ASP A 269 -4.56 23.56 -17.13
C ASP A 269 -5.57 23.08 -16.05
N ALA A 270 -5.10 22.45 -14.97
CA ALA A 270 -5.96 21.89 -13.94
C ALA A 270 -6.54 22.97 -13.02
N THR A 271 -7.82 23.27 -13.21
CA THR A 271 -8.61 24.22 -12.40
C THR A 271 -9.56 23.56 -11.41
N SER A 272 -9.74 22.24 -11.51
CA SER A 272 -10.70 21.48 -10.70
C SER A 272 -10.09 21.01 -9.37
N THR A 273 -10.95 20.86 -8.36
CA THR A 273 -10.61 20.17 -7.11
C THR A 273 -10.72 18.64 -7.21
N SER A 274 -11.36 18.15 -8.27
CA SER A 274 -11.69 16.74 -8.47
C SER A 274 -10.89 16.05 -9.57
N SER A 275 -10.08 16.78 -10.34
CA SER A 275 -9.24 16.20 -11.39
C SER A 275 -8.06 17.12 -11.74
N GLY A 276 -6.93 16.50 -12.09
CA GLY A 276 -5.73 17.19 -12.57
C GLY A 276 -4.88 17.86 -11.51
N ASN A 277 -5.36 17.96 -10.27
CA ASN A 277 -4.59 18.40 -9.12
C ASN A 277 -4.62 17.28 -8.06
N TYR A 278 -3.45 16.88 -7.59
CA TYR A 278 -3.24 15.72 -6.75
C TYR A 278 -2.32 16.05 -5.59
N ILE A 279 -2.62 15.48 -4.42
CA ILE A 279 -1.80 15.66 -3.23
C ILE A 279 -0.88 14.46 -3.08
N VAL A 280 0.42 14.68 -3.22
CA VAL A 280 1.41 13.67 -2.84
C VAL A 280 1.49 13.67 -1.31
N ARG A 281 1.24 12.50 -0.72
CA ARG A 281 1.29 12.27 0.74
C ARG A 281 2.48 11.39 1.04
N VAL A 282 3.39 11.90 1.87
CA VAL A 282 4.59 11.15 2.27
C VAL A 282 4.68 11.06 3.78
N SER A 283 4.96 9.87 4.29
CA SER A 283 5.21 9.62 5.71
C SER A 283 6.55 10.19 6.14
N GLY A 284 6.60 10.80 7.32
CA GLY A 284 7.86 11.18 7.96
C GLY A 284 8.75 9.97 8.30
N TYR A 285 8.19 8.75 8.34
CA TYR A 285 8.97 7.51 8.51
C TYR A 285 9.67 7.06 7.23
N SER A 286 9.34 7.65 6.08
CA SER A 286 9.96 7.26 4.83
C SER A 286 11.45 7.61 4.81
N ASN A 287 12.26 6.79 4.14
CA ASN A 287 13.69 7.04 3.99
C ASN A 287 14.00 8.25 3.08
N PHE A 288 12.99 8.76 2.38
CA PHE A 288 13.05 9.94 1.53
C PHE A 288 12.24 11.12 2.08
N ALA A 289 11.79 11.05 3.35
CA ALA A 289 11.00 12.10 3.98
C ALA A 289 11.63 13.49 3.83
N LEU A 290 12.91 13.61 4.21
CA LEU A 290 13.65 14.86 4.16
C LEU A 290 14.30 15.16 2.78
N GLN A 291 13.93 14.43 1.72
CA GLN A 291 14.34 14.83 0.38
C GLN A 291 13.66 16.16 0.03
N PRO A 292 14.39 17.15 -0.51
CA PRO A 292 13.80 18.42 -0.94
C PRO A 292 12.71 18.18 -1.99
N LEU A 293 11.67 19.00 -1.96
CA LEU A 293 10.71 19.05 -3.06
C LEU A 293 11.36 19.67 -4.32
N PRO A 294 10.82 19.41 -5.53
CA PRO A 294 11.23 20.10 -6.74
C PRO A 294 11.09 21.61 -6.61
N LYS A 295 11.70 22.37 -7.52
CA LYS A 295 11.45 23.82 -7.56
C LYS A 295 10.00 24.09 -7.97
N ALA A 296 9.34 25.05 -7.33
CA ALA A 296 8.00 25.46 -7.71
C ALA A 296 7.92 25.83 -9.21
N GLY A 297 6.92 25.27 -9.90
CA GLY A 297 6.76 25.42 -11.35
C GLY A 297 7.54 24.40 -12.19
N SER A 298 8.41 23.58 -11.60
CA SER A 298 9.07 22.49 -12.33
C SER A 298 8.06 21.41 -12.68
N GLU A 299 8.24 20.84 -13.88
CA GLU A 299 7.46 19.74 -14.41
C GLU A 299 8.27 18.44 -14.29
N GLY A 300 7.58 17.36 -13.95
CA GLY A 300 8.16 16.03 -13.85
C GLY A 300 7.07 14.98 -13.82
N ASN A 301 7.48 13.75 -13.57
CA ASN A 301 6.61 12.60 -13.66
C ASN A 301 6.56 11.88 -12.31
N ILE A 302 5.40 11.31 -11.97
CA ILE A 302 5.21 10.59 -10.71
C ILE A 302 4.49 9.27 -10.98
N THR A 303 5.06 8.16 -10.52
CA THR A 303 4.38 6.87 -10.48
C THR A 303 3.81 6.66 -9.09
N ALA A 304 2.51 6.48 -8.95
CA ALA A 304 1.90 6.37 -7.63
C ALA A 304 0.65 5.52 -7.63
N ILE A 305 0.32 5.00 -6.46
CA ILE A 305 -0.98 4.39 -6.22
C ILE A 305 -2.00 5.52 -6.14
N TYR A 306 -2.96 5.51 -7.06
CA TYR A 306 -4.00 6.53 -7.13
C TYR A 306 -5.04 6.28 -6.04
N THR A 307 -5.18 7.25 -5.13
CA THR A 307 -6.05 7.12 -3.96
C THR A 307 -6.91 8.37 -3.78
N LYS A 308 -7.85 8.29 -2.85
CA LYS A 308 -8.78 9.36 -2.53
C LYS A 308 -9.01 9.40 -1.03
N TYR A 309 -9.20 10.60 -0.52
CA TYR A 309 -9.50 10.83 0.89
C TYR A 309 -10.60 11.88 1.02
N SER A 310 -11.40 11.77 2.07
CA SER A 310 -12.51 12.70 2.36
C SER A 310 -12.67 12.91 3.86
N SER A 311 -13.47 13.90 4.23
CA SER A 311 -14.01 14.02 5.59
C SER A 311 -14.97 12.86 5.92
N LYS A 312 -15.44 12.77 7.20
CA LYS A 312 -16.29 11.63 7.66
C LYS A 312 -17.67 11.69 7.03
N SER A 313 -18.13 12.88 6.67
CA SER A 313 -19.37 13.11 5.95
C SER A 313 -19.25 12.90 4.44
N GLY A 314 -18.04 12.66 3.91
CA GLY A 314 -17.81 12.46 2.49
C GLY A 314 -17.59 13.73 1.66
N GLY A 315 -17.50 14.91 2.32
CA GLY A 315 -17.08 16.16 1.70
C GLY A 315 -15.56 16.34 1.68
N TYR A 316 -15.08 17.44 1.10
CA TYR A 316 -13.65 17.80 1.00
C TYR A 316 -12.80 16.65 0.42
N ILE A 317 -13.26 16.14 -0.72
CA ILE A 317 -12.62 15.05 -1.41
C ILE A 317 -11.31 15.53 -2.01
N LYS A 318 -10.23 14.80 -1.73
CA LYS A 318 -8.91 15.05 -2.30
C LYS A 318 -8.37 13.77 -2.91
N TYR A 319 -7.92 13.87 -4.14
CA TYR A 319 -7.17 12.79 -4.77
C TYR A 319 -5.71 12.85 -4.32
N GLN A 320 -5.19 11.69 -3.97
CA GLN A 320 -3.91 11.54 -3.31
C GLN A 320 -3.05 10.53 -4.06
N LEU A 321 -1.76 10.83 -4.12
CA LEU A 321 -0.74 9.97 -4.71
C LEU A 321 0.07 9.34 -3.58
N LEU A 322 -0.02 8.02 -3.46
CA LEU A 322 0.80 7.23 -2.55
C LEU A 322 1.97 6.63 -3.35
N VAL A 323 3.15 7.22 -3.21
CA VAL A 323 4.39 6.75 -3.85
C VAL A 323 5.01 5.61 -3.04
N ASN A 324 5.61 4.61 -3.69
CA ASN A 324 6.30 3.54 -2.97
C ASN A 324 7.65 4.03 -2.46
N SER A 325 8.38 4.78 -3.28
CA SER A 325 9.74 5.23 -3.02
C SER A 325 10.09 6.53 -3.74
N MET A 326 11.32 7.04 -3.52
CA MET A 326 11.84 8.20 -4.25
C MET A 326 12.04 7.91 -5.74
N ASP A 327 12.31 6.66 -6.13
CA ASP A 327 12.54 6.27 -7.52
C ASP A 327 11.27 6.42 -8.39
N ASP A 328 10.11 6.53 -7.75
CA ASP A 328 8.84 6.80 -8.41
C ASP A 328 8.65 8.28 -8.78
N ILE A 329 9.56 9.17 -8.38
CA ILE A 329 9.44 10.61 -8.56
C ILE A 329 10.59 11.13 -9.43
N ASP A 330 10.24 11.48 -10.66
CA ASP A 330 11.18 11.82 -11.73
C ASP A 330 11.01 13.30 -12.11
N PHE A 331 11.72 14.16 -11.39
CA PHE A 331 11.84 15.59 -11.71
C PHE A 331 13.30 15.91 -12.08
N PRO A 332 13.53 16.94 -12.93
CA PRO A 332 14.88 17.34 -13.36
C PRO A 332 15.87 17.58 -12.20
N GLU A 333 15.37 18.03 -11.05
CA GLU A 333 16.16 18.29 -9.85
C GLU A 333 16.59 17.00 -9.12
N HIS A 334 15.93 15.88 -9.38
CA HIS A 334 16.19 14.59 -8.74
C HIS A 334 17.00 13.64 -9.63
N THR A 335 17.07 13.88 -10.95
CA THR A 335 17.79 13.05 -11.93
C THR A 335 19.32 13.13 -11.84
N LYS A 336 19.90 13.98 -10.95
CA LYS A 336 21.35 14.12 -10.76
C LYS A 336 21.89 13.30 -9.58
N ARG A 337 21.75 11.97 -9.60
CA ARG A 337 22.54 11.07 -8.72
C ARG A 337 22.83 9.71 -9.38
N LEU A 338 23.43 9.71 -10.56
CA LEU A 338 24.18 8.56 -11.07
C LEU A 338 25.47 9.05 -11.73
N HIS A 339 26.52 9.16 -10.92
CA HIS A 339 27.92 9.11 -11.34
C HIS A 339 28.68 8.19 -10.41
#